data_AF-Q89U86-F1
#
_entry.id   AF-Q89U86-F1
#
_cell.length_a   1.000
_cell.length_b   1.000
_cell.length_c   1.000
_cell.angle_alpha   90.00
_cell.angle_beta   90.00
_cell.angle_gamma   90.00
#
_symmetry.space_group_name_H-M   'P 1'
#
loop_
_entity.id
_entity.type
_entity.pdbx_description
1 polymer ?
#
loop_
_entity_poly.entity_id
_entity_poly.type
_entity_poly.pdbx_seq_one_letter_code
_entity_poly.pdbx_strand_id
1 'polypeptide(L)'
;MHCREFRRFIVSRRYDYGRAEIRRIDRRKRSSSKGMHMATVLTINGETKSFDAPPEMPLLWVLRDILGMTGTKFGCGIAQCGACTVHVDGKAVRSCVLPVSAVQNRTITTIEHIGSTPTGAKVQKAWLDAEVIQCGYCQSGQIMSAAALLAATPNPDDSDIDAAMAGNICRCGTYVRIREAIKQAASGRQS
;
A
#
# COMPACT_ATOMS: atom_id res chain seq x y z
N MET A 1 -16.62 -47.87 27.00
CA MET A 1 -17.34 -47.75 25.71
C MET A 1 -18.14 -46.46 25.74
N HIS A 2 -18.30 -45.77 24.61
CA HIS A 2 -19.00 -44.47 24.38
C HIS A 2 -18.16 -43.17 24.42
N CYS A 3 -17.31 -42.96 23.40
CA CYS A 3 -16.99 -41.61 22.89
C CYS A 3 -16.47 -41.60 21.42
N ARG A 4 -16.49 -42.73 20.70
CA ARG A 4 -15.96 -42.84 19.32
C ARG A 4 -17.01 -42.96 18.21
N GLU A 5 -18.30 -43.12 18.53
CA GLU A 5 -19.34 -43.32 17.51
C GLU A 5 -20.10 -42.05 17.06
N PHE A 6 -20.01 -40.94 17.81
CA PHE A 6 -20.68 -39.68 17.41
C PHE A 6 -19.99 -38.93 16.26
N ARG A 7 -18.72 -39.23 15.97
CA ARG A 7 -17.94 -38.55 14.91
C ARG A 7 -18.18 -39.08 13.50
N ARG A 8 -18.89 -40.20 13.32
CA ARG A 8 -19.14 -40.79 11.99
C ARG A 8 -20.46 -40.35 11.33
N PHE A 9 -21.37 -39.70 12.06
CA PHE A 9 -22.69 -39.33 11.52
C PHE A 9 -22.75 -37.94 10.86
N ILE A 10 -21.85 -37.02 11.20
CA ILE A 10 -21.88 -35.63 10.70
C ILE A 10 -21.16 -35.47 9.34
N VAL A 11 -20.22 -36.36 9.00
CA VAL A 11 -19.33 -36.18 7.83
C VAL A 11 -19.92 -36.72 6.53
N SER A 12 -20.97 -37.55 6.53
CA SER A 12 -21.49 -38.19 5.30
C SER A 12 -22.77 -37.58 4.69
N ARG A 13 -23.34 -36.49 5.24
CA ARG A 13 -24.62 -35.91 4.75
C ARG A 13 -24.58 -34.44 4.32
N ARG A 14 -23.41 -33.90 3.95
CA ARG A 14 -23.30 -32.54 3.36
C ARG A 14 -22.52 -32.47 2.05
N TYR A 15 -22.44 -33.58 1.33
CA TYR A 15 -21.62 -33.67 0.11
C TYR A 15 -22.39 -34.07 -1.16
N ASP A 16 -23.70 -33.79 -1.27
CA ASP A 16 -24.45 -34.16 -2.49
C ASP A 16 -25.54 -33.16 -2.94
N TYR A 17 -25.49 -31.89 -2.53
CA TYR A 17 -26.50 -30.90 -2.90
C TYR A 17 -25.98 -29.74 -3.77
N GLY A 18 -25.24 -30.04 -4.84
CA GLY A 18 -24.88 -28.96 -5.79
C GLY A 18 -24.01 -29.29 -6.99
N ARG A 19 -23.61 -30.55 -7.22
CA ARG A 19 -22.63 -30.86 -8.28
C ARG A 19 -23.23 -30.93 -9.70
N ALA A 20 -24.55 -31.01 -9.83
CA ALA A 20 -25.22 -31.14 -11.13
C ALA A 20 -25.64 -29.80 -11.77
N GLU A 21 -25.84 -28.74 -11.00
CA GLU A 21 -26.36 -27.46 -11.51
C GLU A 21 -25.26 -26.44 -11.88
N ILE A 22 -24.08 -26.56 -11.26
CA ILE A 22 -22.93 -25.66 -11.49
C ILE A 22 -22.39 -25.77 -12.93
N ARG A 23 -22.51 -26.94 -13.59
CA ARG A 23 -21.96 -27.16 -14.95
C ARG A 23 -22.73 -26.43 -16.05
N ARG A 24 -23.95 -25.93 -15.81
CA ARG A 24 -24.74 -25.19 -16.81
C ARG A 24 -24.59 -23.67 -16.72
N ILE A 25 -24.29 -23.13 -15.53
CA ILE A 25 -24.04 -21.70 -15.33
C ILE A 25 -22.67 -21.28 -15.93
N ASP A 26 -21.70 -22.20 -15.92
CA ASP A 26 -20.32 -21.96 -16.34
C ASP A 26 -20.15 -21.75 -17.87
N ARG A 27 -21.13 -22.18 -18.70
CA ARG A 27 -21.07 -21.96 -20.16
C ARG A 27 -21.65 -20.62 -20.62
N ARG A 28 -22.48 -19.94 -19.84
CA ARG A 28 -23.13 -18.67 -20.26
C ARG A 28 -22.38 -17.40 -19.86
N LYS A 29 -21.34 -17.48 -19.01
CA LYS A 29 -20.50 -16.33 -18.62
C LYS A 29 -19.14 -16.27 -19.31
N ARG A 30 -18.89 -17.09 -20.34
CA ARG A 30 -17.74 -16.96 -21.26
C ARG A 30 -18.09 -16.13 -22.49
N SER A 31 -18.67 -14.96 -22.27
CA SER A 31 -18.92 -13.96 -23.31
C SER A 31 -19.10 -12.60 -22.64
N SER A 32 -18.13 -12.21 -21.81
CA SER A 32 -17.87 -10.81 -21.56
C SER A 32 -16.57 -10.50 -22.27
N SER A 33 -16.62 -9.55 -23.19
CA SER A 33 -15.51 -9.06 -24.00
C SER A 33 -14.23 -8.96 -23.18
N LYS A 34 -13.28 -9.87 -23.43
CA LYS A 34 -11.88 -9.63 -23.10
C LYS A 34 -11.44 -8.53 -24.05
N GLY A 35 -11.62 -7.27 -23.63
CA GLY A 35 -10.96 -6.14 -24.26
C GLY A 35 -9.49 -6.50 -24.36
N MET A 36 -8.92 -6.27 -25.54
CA MET A 36 -7.51 -6.50 -25.80
C MET A 36 -6.73 -5.44 -25.01
N HIS A 37 -6.58 -5.66 -23.70
CA HIS A 37 -5.80 -4.78 -22.84
C HIS A 37 -4.34 -4.94 -23.26
N MET A 38 -3.80 -3.89 -23.87
CA MET A 38 -2.37 -3.80 -24.13
C MET A 38 -1.65 -3.70 -22.79
N ALA A 39 -0.47 -4.34 -22.71
CA ALA A 39 0.37 -4.26 -21.52
C ALA A 39 0.59 -2.80 -21.13
N THR A 40 0.27 -2.46 -19.89
CA THR A 40 0.50 -1.12 -19.35
C THR A 40 1.94 -1.00 -18.92
N VAL A 41 2.56 0.13 -19.27
CA VAL A 41 3.95 0.43 -18.94
C VAL A 41 4.00 1.62 -18.01
N LEU A 42 4.67 1.47 -16.86
CA LEU A 42 4.89 2.54 -15.88
C LEU A 42 6.36 2.62 -15.48
N THR A 43 6.83 3.82 -15.15
CA THR A 43 8.15 4.00 -14.52
C THR A 43 7.98 3.96 -13.01
N ILE A 44 8.46 2.89 -12.38
CA ILE A 44 8.34 2.65 -10.94
C ILE A 44 9.74 2.47 -10.36
N ASN A 45 10.09 3.27 -9.35
CA ASN A 45 11.39 3.26 -8.69
C ASN A 45 12.58 3.42 -9.66
N GLY A 46 12.41 4.21 -10.72
CA GLY A 46 13.42 4.44 -11.76
C GLY A 46 13.50 3.34 -12.84
N GLU A 47 12.70 2.28 -12.72
CA GLU A 47 12.65 1.18 -13.68
C GLU A 47 11.35 1.17 -14.48
N THR A 48 11.45 0.89 -15.77
CA THR A 48 10.28 0.66 -16.63
C THR A 48 9.71 -0.72 -16.35
N LYS A 49 8.46 -0.79 -15.88
CA LYS A 49 7.73 -2.02 -15.59
C LYS A 49 6.57 -2.16 -16.55
N SER A 50 6.45 -3.32 -17.20
CA SER A 50 5.34 -3.69 -18.06
C SER A 50 4.51 -4.78 -17.38
N PHE A 51 3.19 -4.64 -17.38
CA PHE A 51 2.27 -5.59 -16.75
C PHE A 51 0.89 -5.55 -17.41
N ASP A 52 0.11 -6.61 -17.22
CA ASP A 52 -1.27 -6.70 -17.69
C ASP A 52 -2.24 -6.43 -16.53
N ALA A 53 -2.98 -5.33 -16.61
CA ALA A 53 -3.99 -4.95 -15.62
C ALA A 53 -5.08 -4.09 -16.28
N PRO A 54 -6.34 -4.19 -15.81
CA PRO A 54 -7.39 -3.27 -16.23
C PRO A 54 -7.02 -1.81 -15.90
N PRO A 55 -7.29 -0.82 -16.78
CA PRO A 55 -6.94 0.58 -16.55
C PRO A 55 -7.56 1.22 -15.30
N GLU A 56 -8.69 0.69 -14.84
CA GLU A 56 -9.42 1.11 -13.64
C GLU A 56 -8.90 0.43 -12.36
N MET A 57 -8.03 -0.57 -12.48
CA MET A 57 -7.45 -1.22 -11.31
C MET A 57 -6.68 -0.19 -10.47
N PRO A 58 -6.94 -0.11 -9.15
CA PRO A 58 -6.15 0.74 -8.27
C PRO A 58 -4.67 0.39 -8.31
N LEU A 59 -3.81 1.41 -8.37
CA LEU A 59 -2.36 1.29 -8.40
C LEU A 59 -1.83 0.41 -7.25
N LEU A 60 -2.49 0.46 -6.09
CA LEU A 60 -2.16 -0.39 -4.94
C LEU A 60 -2.10 -1.89 -5.30
N TRP A 61 -3.07 -2.39 -6.06
CA TRP A 61 -3.15 -3.81 -6.40
C TRP A 61 -2.14 -4.21 -7.46
N VAL A 62 -1.86 -3.31 -8.41
CA VAL A 62 -0.76 -3.52 -9.37
C VAL A 62 0.57 -3.65 -8.64
N LEU A 63 0.89 -2.71 -7.75
CA LEU A 63 2.15 -2.73 -7.00
C LEU A 63 2.31 -4.02 -6.20
N ARG A 64 1.26 -4.41 -5.46
CA ARG A 64 1.35 -5.52 -4.52
C ARG A 64 1.21 -6.89 -5.18
N ASP A 65 0.16 -7.07 -5.97
CA ASP A 65 -0.31 -8.40 -6.37
C ASP A 65 0.26 -8.78 -7.75
N ILE A 66 0.56 -7.79 -8.60
CA ILE A 66 1.13 -8.03 -9.93
C ILE A 66 2.66 -7.89 -9.91
N LEU A 67 3.17 -6.82 -9.29
CA LEU A 67 4.61 -6.52 -9.26
C LEU A 67 5.32 -7.04 -8.01
N GLY A 68 4.60 -7.57 -7.02
CA GLY A 68 5.19 -8.15 -5.80
C GLY A 68 5.80 -7.13 -4.83
N MET A 69 5.57 -5.84 -5.04
CA MET A 69 6.05 -4.73 -4.21
C MET A 69 5.13 -4.53 -3.01
N THR A 70 5.31 -5.36 -2.00
CA THR A 70 4.39 -5.50 -0.87
C THR A 70 4.61 -4.50 0.27
N GLY A 71 5.59 -3.61 0.17
CA GLY A 71 5.90 -2.59 1.16
C GLY A 71 4.78 -1.58 1.32
N THR A 72 4.12 -1.20 0.22
CA THR A 72 2.90 -0.38 0.23
C THR A 72 1.73 -1.20 0.80
N LYS A 73 1.00 -0.66 1.79
CA LYS A 73 0.01 -1.45 2.56
C LYS A 73 -1.44 -1.09 2.24
N PHE A 74 -2.31 -2.09 2.32
CA PHE A 74 -3.77 -1.92 2.25
C PHE A 74 -4.33 -1.72 3.67
N GLY A 75 -4.79 -0.53 4.01
CA GLY A 75 -5.41 -0.28 5.33
C GLY A 75 -6.94 -0.19 5.30
N CYS A 76 -7.50 0.66 4.42
CA CYS A 76 -8.94 0.93 4.37
C CYS A 76 -9.57 0.88 2.96
N GLY A 77 -8.80 1.05 1.89
CA GLY A 77 -9.33 1.08 0.51
C GLY A 77 -10.10 2.34 0.11
N ILE A 78 -10.31 3.28 1.04
CA ILE A 78 -11.17 4.47 0.86
C ILE A 78 -10.42 5.78 1.13
N ALA A 79 -9.11 5.80 0.93
CA ALA A 79 -8.24 6.98 1.08
C ALA A 79 -8.16 7.64 2.47
N GLN A 80 -8.67 7.01 3.53
CA GLN A 80 -8.70 7.61 4.88
C GLN A 80 -7.44 7.36 5.73
N CYS A 81 -6.84 6.17 5.65
CA CYS A 81 -5.82 5.74 6.62
C CYS A 81 -4.37 6.09 6.26
N GLY A 82 -4.10 6.36 4.98
CA GLY A 82 -2.76 6.66 4.48
C GLY A 82 -1.72 5.53 4.43
N ALA A 83 -2.03 4.31 4.86
CA ALA A 83 -1.07 3.19 4.79
C ALA A 83 -0.59 2.84 3.35
N CYS A 84 -1.36 3.26 2.34
CA CYS A 84 -1.12 3.00 0.92
C CYS A 84 -0.36 4.14 0.20
N THR A 85 0.22 5.09 0.93
CA THR A 85 0.90 6.24 0.30
C THR A 85 2.06 5.80 -0.58
N VAL A 86 2.09 6.33 -1.79
CA VAL A 86 3.23 6.30 -2.70
C VAL A 86 3.50 7.72 -3.18
N HIS A 87 4.62 7.95 -3.86
CA HIS A 87 4.84 9.21 -4.57
C HIS A 87 4.51 9.04 -6.04
N VAL A 88 3.83 10.03 -6.62
CA VAL A 88 3.68 10.17 -8.07
C VAL A 88 4.20 11.56 -8.44
N ASP A 89 5.27 11.58 -9.24
CA ASP A 89 6.07 12.78 -9.55
C ASP A 89 6.46 13.55 -8.27
N GLY A 90 6.95 12.83 -7.27
CA GLY A 90 7.37 13.39 -5.97
C GLY A 90 6.24 13.77 -5.00
N LYS A 91 4.97 13.72 -5.41
CA LYS A 91 3.82 14.06 -4.55
C LYS A 91 3.25 12.84 -3.87
N ALA A 92 3.01 12.91 -2.55
CA ALA A 92 2.33 11.87 -1.80
C ALA A 92 0.87 11.69 -2.25
N VAL A 93 0.49 10.48 -2.64
CA VAL A 93 -0.85 10.14 -3.11
C VAL A 93 -1.34 8.79 -2.57
N ARG A 94 -2.66 8.61 -2.49
CA ARG A 94 -3.29 7.36 -2.02
C ARG A 94 -3.44 6.37 -3.17
N SER A 95 -2.59 5.35 -3.23
CA SER A 95 -2.63 4.35 -4.30
C SER A 95 -3.90 3.49 -4.31
N CYS A 96 -4.62 3.38 -3.18
CA CYS A 96 -5.80 2.53 -3.05
C CYS A 96 -7.03 2.99 -3.84
N VAL A 97 -7.08 4.27 -4.24
CA VAL A 97 -8.18 4.86 -5.03
C VAL A 97 -7.68 5.48 -6.34
N LEU A 98 -6.39 5.37 -6.63
CA LEU A 98 -5.76 5.95 -7.82
C LEU A 98 -5.75 4.89 -8.93
N PRO A 99 -6.56 5.03 -9.99
CA PRO A 99 -6.55 4.06 -11.09
C PRO A 99 -5.25 4.16 -11.89
N VAL A 100 -4.79 3.03 -12.42
CA VAL A 100 -3.56 2.94 -13.24
C VAL A 100 -3.61 3.86 -14.46
N SER A 101 -4.78 4.01 -15.08
CA SER A 101 -5.02 4.95 -16.19
C SER A 101 -4.64 6.39 -15.87
N ALA A 102 -4.74 6.83 -14.61
CA ALA A 102 -4.43 8.20 -14.20
C ALA A 102 -2.93 8.47 -13.97
N VAL A 103 -2.09 7.43 -14.03
CA VAL A 103 -0.64 7.54 -13.79
C VAL A 103 0.22 7.10 -14.98
N GLN A 104 -0.39 6.94 -16.16
CA GLN A 104 0.34 6.70 -17.39
C GLN A 104 1.39 7.80 -17.63
N ASN A 105 2.61 7.40 -18.00
CA ASN A 105 3.76 8.28 -18.24
C ASN A 105 4.23 9.10 -17.02
N ARG A 106 3.79 8.76 -15.80
CA ARG A 106 4.24 9.40 -14.56
C ARG A 106 5.26 8.54 -13.84
N THR A 107 6.11 9.16 -13.03
CA THR A 107 7.09 8.44 -12.22
C THR A 107 6.50 8.10 -10.87
N ILE A 108 6.57 6.83 -10.49
CA ILE A 108 6.09 6.33 -9.20
C ILE A 108 7.29 5.95 -8.33
N THR A 109 7.29 6.43 -7.09
CA THR A 109 8.25 5.98 -6.06
C THR A 109 7.49 5.35 -4.90
N THR A 110 8.02 4.24 -4.42
CA THR A 110 7.42 3.43 -3.35
C THR A 110 8.38 3.33 -2.15
N ILE A 111 7.90 2.77 -1.05
CA ILE A 111 8.69 2.58 0.17
C ILE A 111 9.93 1.70 -0.07
N GLU A 112 9.88 0.79 -1.05
CA GLU A 112 10.99 -0.06 -1.46
C GLU A 112 12.19 0.74 -2.00
N HIS A 113 11.97 1.94 -2.53
CA HIS A 113 13.03 2.79 -3.10
C HIS A 113 13.24 4.11 -2.33
N ILE A 114 12.32 4.50 -1.44
CA ILE A 114 12.40 5.82 -0.80
C ILE A 114 13.73 6.03 -0.05
N GLY A 115 14.29 4.96 0.53
CA GLY A 115 15.60 4.99 1.20
C GLY A 115 16.78 5.31 0.30
N SER A 116 16.64 5.15 -1.02
CA SER A 116 17.65 5.56 -2.01
C SER A 116 17.56 7.04 -2.37
N THR A 117 16.50 7.74 -1.96
CA THR A 117 16.38 9.19 -2.14
C THR A 117 17.07 9.94 -0.99
N PRO A 118 17.68 11.12 -1.22
CA PRO A 118 18.37 11.86 -0.16
C PRO A 118 17.47 12.17 1.04
N THR A 119 16.22 12.59 0.80
CA THR A 119 15.25 12.91 1.86
C THR A 119 14.73 11.65 2.55
N GLY A 120 14.39 10.61 1.79
CA GLY A 120 13.88 9.36 2.36
C GLY A 120 14.90 8.62 3.21
N ALA A 121 16.19 8.65 2.85
CA ALA A 121 17.27 8.11 3.66
C ALA A 121 17.34 8.77 5.05
N LYS A 122 17.26 10.11 5.10
CA LYS A 122 17.24 10.87 6.36
C LYS A 122 16.03 10.50 7.22
N VAL A 123 14.85 10.41 6.59
CA VAL A 123 13.61 10.04 7.28
C VAL A 123 13.70 8.63 7.85
N GLN A 124 14.15 7.64 7.09
CA GLN A 124 14.29 6.27 7.57
C GLN A 124 15.29 6.16 8.73
N LYS A 125 16.43 6.87 8.64
CA LYS A 125 17.39 6.93 9.73
C LYS A 125 16.77 7.51 11.01
N ALA A 126 16.12 8.67 10.92
CA ALA A 126 15.46 9.28 12.07
C ALA A 126 14.33 8.40 12.64
N TRP A 127 13.62 7.65 11.79
CA TRP A 127 12.59 6.68 12.23
C TRP A 127 13.17 5.57 13.12
N LEU A 128 14.38 5.11 12.79
CA LEU A 128 15.11 4.12 13.57
C LEU A 128 15.67 4.72 14.84
N ASP A 129 16.36 5.87 14.73
CA ASP A 129 17.00 6.56 15.86
C ASP A 129 15.96 6.94 16.94
N ALA A 130 14.76 7.38 16.55
CA ALA A 130 13.67 7.72 17.47
C ALA A 130 12.75 6.53 17.85
N GLU A 131 13.12 5.30 17.49
CA GLU A 131 12.37 4.07 17.79
C GLU A 131 10.85 4.18 17.51
N VAL A 132 10.51 4.71 16.33
CA VAL A 132 9.12 5.05 15.97
C VAL A 132 8.24 3.80 15.80
N ILE A 133 8.84 2.68 15.40
CA ILE A 133 8.14 1.50 14.92
C ILE A 133 7.63 0.64 16.08
N GLN A 134 6.33 0.35 16.06
CA GLN A 134 5.72 -0.72 16.86
C GLN A 134 5.30 -1.89 15.95
N CYS A 135 4.02 -1.94 15.52
CA CYS A 135 3.54 -3.01 14.63
C CYS A 135 4.05 -2.91 13.18
N GLY A 136 4.63 -1.77 12.79
CA GLY A 136 5.17 -1.53 11.44
C GLY A 136 4.15 -1.27 10.34
N TYR A 137 2.86 -1.58 10.52
CA TYR A 137 1.91 -1.61 9.39
C TYR A 137 1.69 -0.25 8.70
N CYS A 138 1.52 0.83 9.47
CA CYS A 138 1.30 2.16 8.88
C CYS A 138 2.61 2.83 8.43
N GLN A 139 3.78 2.30 8.82
CA GLN A 139 5.04 3.04 8.79
C GLN A 139 5.52 3.34 7.36
N SER A 140 5.24 2.44 6.39
CA SER A 140 5.48 2.73 4.98
C SER A 140 4.80 4.03 4.54
N GLY A 141 3.50 4.18 4.82
CA GLY A 141 2.73 5.36 4.45
C GLY A 141 3.17 6.63 5.19
N GLN A 142 3.56 6.48 6.45
CA GLN A 142 4.09 7.57 7.28
C GLN A 142 5.42 8.10 6.71
N ILE A 143 6.38 7.20 6.44
CA ILE A 143 7.70 7.54 5.86
C ILE A 143 7.53 8.22 4.50
N MET A 144 6.67 7.68 3.63
CA MET A 144 6.40 8.31 2.33
C MET A 144 5.84 9.72 2.49
N SER A 145 4.90 9.94 3.43
CA SER A 145 4.32 11.28 3.65
C SER A 145 5.35 12.26 4.22
N ALA A 146 6.14 11.83 5.21
CA ALA A 146 7.21 12.61 5.80
C ALA A 146 8.29 13.00 4.76
N ALA A 147 8.68 12.06 3.89
CA ALA A 147 9.65 12.33 2.83
C ALA A 147 9.12 13.35 1.82
N ALA A 148 7.83 13.30 1.47
CA ALA A 148 7.21 14.30 0.60
C ALA A 148 7.15 15.69 1.27
N LEU A 149 6.80 15.74 2.57
CA LEU A 149 6.82 16.98 3.35
C LEU A 149 8.22 17.60 3.33
N LEU A 150 9.26 16.86 3.71
CA LEU A 150 10.61 17.40 3.83
C LEU A 150 11.25 17.74 2.48
N ALA A 151 10.80 17.12 1.39
CA ALA A 151 11.21 17.52 0.05
C ALA A 151 10.60 18.88 -0.36
N ALA A 152 9.38 19.20 0.10
CA ALA A 152 8.70 20.45 -0.21
C ALA A 152 9.05 21.58 0.79
N THR A 153 9.13 21.25 2.07
CA THR A 153 9.38 22.15 3.20
C THR A 153 10.52 21.57 4.04
N PRO A 154 11.78 21.91 3.76
CA PRO A 154 12.94 21.29 4.43
C PRO A 154 13.04 21.54 5.94
N ASN A 155 12.42 22.61 6.44
CA ASN A 155 12.36 22.97 7.86
C ASN A 155 10.90 23.24 8.27
N PRO A 156 10.06 22.19 8.37
CA PRO A 156 8.64 22.36 8.66
C PRO A 156 8.43 22.72 10.12
N ASP A 157 7.44 23.55 10.40
CA ASP A 157 6.97 23.77 11.75
C ASP A 157 6.01 22.65 12.22
N ASP A 158 5.48 22.76 13.44
CA ASP A 158 4.57 21.74 13.96
C ASP A 158 3.23 21.68 13.22
N SER A 159 2.76 22.81 12.68
CA SER A 159 1.52 22.90 11.92
C SER A 159 1.66 22.29 10.52
N ASP A 160 2.82 22.48 9.88
CA ASP A 160 3.18 21.83 8.61
C ASP A 160 3.19 20.31 8.78
N ILE A 161 3.81 19.82 9.86
CA ILE A 161 3.86 18.38 10.17
C ILE A 161 2.44 17.84 10.39
N ASP A 162 1.62 18.54 11.18
CA ASP A 162 0.26 18.10 11.45
C ASP A 162 -0.59 18.05 10.20
N ALA A 163 -0.51 19.07 9.34
CA ALA A 163 -1.23 19.11 8.08
C ALA A 163 -0.81 17.96 7.15
N ALA A 164 0.50 17.72 6.98
CA ALA A 164 1.01 16.66 6.11
C ALA A 164 0.70 15.25 6.62
N MET A 165 0.66 15.08 7.94
CA MET A 165 0.50 13.76 8.58
C MET A 165 -0.94 13.43 8.97
N ALA A 166 -1.87 14.39 8.96
CA ALA A 166 -3.28 14.22 9.34
C ALA A 166 -3.98 13.03 8.67
N GLY A 167 -3.62 12.71 7.42
CA GLY A 167 -4.20 11.59 6.68
C GLY A 167 -3.52 10.23 6.90
N ASN A 168 -2.56 10.13 7.81
CA ASN A 168 -1.82 8.89 8.08
C ASN A 168 -2.10 8.38 9.50
N ILE A 169 -2.98 7.39 9.59
CA ILE A 169 -3.47 6.86 10.87
C ILE A 169 -2.49 5.82 11.42
N CYS A 170 -2.11 5.98 12.70
CA CYS A 170 -1.31 5.05 13.49
C CYS A 170 -2.11 4.54 14.69
N ARG A 171 -2.58 3.29 14.65
CA ARG A 171 -3.34 2.70 15.77
C ARG A 171 -2.49 2.42 17.02
N CYS A 172 -1.18 2.25 16.84
CA CYS A 172 -0.21 2.14 17.92
C CYS A 172 0.05 3.46 18.66
N GLY A 173 -0.37 4.61 18.10
CA GLY A 173 -0.28 5.91 18.75
C GLY A 173 1.13 6.52 18.80
N THR A 174 2.03 6.18 17.87
CA THR A 174 3.43 6.67 17.88
C THR A 174 3.61 8.09 17.33
N TYR A 175 2.56 8.91 17.29
CA TYR A 175 2.57 10.24 16.65
C TYR A 175 3.62 11.20 17.21
N VAL A 176 3.88 11.17 18.52
CA VAL A 176 4.92 12.01 19.15
C VAL A 176 6.31 11.65 18.60
N ARG A 177 6.62 10.35 18.52
CA ARG A 177 7.89 9.87 17.95
C ARG A 177 8.00 10.14 16.45
N ILE A 178 6.89 10.03 15.72
CA ILE A 178 6.82 10.38 14.29
C ILE A 178 7.20 11.86 14.10
N ARG A 179 6.60 12.77 14.87
CA ARG A 179 6.91 14.20 14.82
C ARG A 179 8.38 14.47 15.16
N GLU A 180 8.89 13.85 16.21
CA GLU A 180 10.28 13.95 16.62
C GLU A 180 11.23 13.51 15.50
N ALA A 181 10.99 12.34 14.90
CA ALA A 181 11.78 11.82 13.79
C ALA A 181 11.75 12.75 12.57
N ILE A 182 10.62 13.38 12.24
CA ILE A 182 10.53 14.36 11.16
C ILE A 182 11.43 15.57 11.45
N LYS A 183 11.39 16.11 12.68
CA LYS A 183 12.23 17.24 13.10
C LYS A 183 13.72 16.88 13.12
N GLN A 184 14.06 15.67 13.57
CA GLN A 184 15.43 15.15 13.52
C GLN A 184 15.92 15.05 12.06
N ALA A 185 15.11 14.46 11.16
CA ALA A 185 15.44 14.35 9.74
C ALA A 185 15.61 15.72 9.05
N ALA A 186 14.80 16.72 9.42
CA ALA A 186 14.90 18.09 8.92
C ALA A 186 16.21 18.79 9.37
N SER A 187 16.56 18.66 10.65
CA SER A 187 17.72 19.34 11.24
C SER A 187 19.06 18.66 10.95
N GLY A 188 19.05 17.37 10.58
CA GLY A 188 20.27 16.57 10.37
C GLY A 188 21.04 16.25 11.66
N ARG A 189 20.49 16.57 12.84
CA ARG A 189 21.11 16.23 14.13
C ARG A 189 20.74 14.79 14.51
N GLN A 190 21.74 14.03 14.93
CA GLN A 190 21.57 12.74 15.59
C GLN A 190 21.51 13.02 17.10
N SER A 191 20.52 12.47 17.78
CA SER A 191 20.40 12.50 19.25
C SER A 191 21.55 11.77 19.92
#